data_AF-A0A640SLA5-F1
#
_entry.id   AF-A0A640SLA5-F1
#
_cell.length_a   1.000
_cell.length_b   1.000
_cell.length_c   1.000
_cell.angle_alpha   90.00
_cell.angle_beta   90.00
_cell.angle_gamma   90.00
#
_symmetry.space_group_name_H-M   'P 1'
#
loop_
_entity.id
_entity.type
_entity.pdbx_description
1 polymer ?
#
loop_
_entity_poly.entity_id
_entity_poly.type
_entity_poly.pdbx_seq_one_letter_code
_entity_poly.pdbx_strand_id
1 'polypeptide(L)'
;MPPSRSLIRSTVEAYLERHPDERSGLDALLTALDRPADPTSRTTLPGHVTCGAILIDDTGRVLHIHHRASGKVLAPGGHTEPGDETLAAAALRELHEEAGIPPHAVSAWPGYAGVPLDIDVHDIDASPAKNESAHQHYDLRFPFRLVEREAAITLQAEEVSGWEWRSLDRVTSPTLREKLLKLGSSAPVAEPVNASALIHNDAGQYLLHLRDDVPGIWEPGAWSLLGGGREAQDRSLEETVRRELREEAGLDLPDLEPFAVEEARSDDGATISIAIYSGRWNGAPADLTLTEGVMLAWFDPEVLPRLRISPSTVDLVKRHAARAGGAAGLASGGSGLAGTPRPPTTQVPAPSGTVLNVIGVHLYLEDTEGRVLLGLRHPDSAYAASMHHFLAGHCERESAVTCLVREAQEEAGLVIDPGDVELAHVVHLVDAPGYTPRMGLVFRARSWSGTPEIREPDKCIGWRFWNPEELPEPVVPYTRAAINGIRAGRLYTEMGWS
;
A
#
# COMPACT_ATOMS: atom_id res chain seq x y z
N MET A 1 -5.83 10.78 -22.18
CA MET A 1 -5.30 11.25 -23.48
C MET A 1 -3.87 10.77 -23.58
N PRO A 2 -3.35 10.42 -24.77
CA PRO A 2 -1.95 10.01 -24.89
C PRO A 2 -1.00 11.13 -24.41
N PRO A 3 0.25 10.79 -24.03
CA PRO A 3 1.24 11.77 -23.58
C PRO A 3 1.39 12.94 -24.55
N SER A 4 1.31 14.17 -24.02
CA SER A 4 1.38 15.37 -24.86
C SER A 4 2.76 15.52 -25.54
N ARG A 5 2.79 16.10 -26.75
CA ARG A 5 4.04 16.44 -27.45
C ARG A 5 5.01 17.28 -26.61
N SER A 6 4.49 18.21 -25.81
CA SER A 6 5.28 19.03 -24.89
C SER A 6 5.95 18.20 -23.79
N LEU A 7 5.22 17.22 -23.24
CA LEU A 7 5.77 16.29 -22.27
C LEU A 7 6.90 15.47 -22.89
N ILE A 8 6.67 14.87 -24.06
CA ILE A 8 7.69 14.07 -24.77
C ILE A 8 8.94 14.91 -25.05
N ARG A 9 8.77 16.15 -25.53
CA ARG A 9 9.90 17.06 -25.76
C ARG A 9 10.69 17.32 -24.49
N SER A 10 10.02 17.67 -23.39
CA SER A 10 10.69 17.92 -22.11
C SER A 10 11.45 16.69 -21.59
N THR A 11 10.89 15.49 -21.78
CA THR A 11 11.54 14.23 -21.42
C THR A 11 12.81 13.98 -22.26
N VAL A 12 12.74 14.22 -23.57
CA VAL A 12 13.91 14.07 -24.48
C VAL A 12 14.98 15.12 -24.18
N GLU A 13 14.59 16.35 -23.86
CA GLU A 13 15.52 17.41 -23.48
C GLU A 13 16.23 17.08 -22.16
N ALA A 14 15.50 16.64 -21.13
CA ALA A 14 16.07 16.19 -19.86
C ALA A 14 17.02 14.98 -20.03
N TYR A 15 16.72 14.09 -20.98
CA TYR A 15 17.64 13.02 -21.37
C TYR A 15 18.93 13.55 -22.01
N LEU A 16 18.82 14.48 -22.95
CA LEU A 16 19.96 15.08 -23.66
C LEU A 16 20.84 15.95 -22.77
N GLU A 17 20.31 16.49 -21.67
CA GLU A 17 21.13 17.14 -20.63
C GLU A 17 22.10 16.17 -19.97
N ARG A 18 21.71 14.89 -19.83
CA ARG A 18 22.56 13.81 -19.28
C ARG A 18 23.44 13.15 -20.35
N HIS A 19 22.97 13.12 -21.59
CA HIS A 19 23.62 12.45 -22.73
C HIS A 19 23.77 13.38 -23.94
N PRO A 20 24.52 14.49 -23.82
CA PRO A 20 24.61 15.50 -24.88
C PRO A 20 25.17 14.96 -26.20
N ASP A 21 26.08 13.98 -26.13
CA ASP A 21 26.72 13.36 -27.29
C ASP A 21 25.75 12.54 -28.15
N GLU A 22 24.56 12.20 -27.64
CA GLU A 22 23.56 11.40 -28.36
C GLU A 22 22.57 12.23 -29.17
N ARG A 23 22.65 13.56 -29.10
CA ARG A 23 21.72 14.46 -29.79
C ARG A 23 21.59 14.16 -31.29
N SER A 24 22.70 13.95 -31.99
CA SER A 24 22.67 13.64 -33.43
C SER A 24 21.97 12.32 -33.75
N GLY A 25 21.99 11.36 -32.81
CA GLY A 25 21.27 10.10 -32.97
C GLY A 25 19.75 10.26 -32.84
N LEU A 26 19.28 11.36 -32.25
CA LEU A 26 17.85 11.64 -32.01
C LEU A 26 17.26 12.67 -32.98
N ASP A 27 17.98 13.09 -34.02
CA ASP A 27 17.51 14.10 -34.98
C ASP A 27 16.17 13.72 -35.63
N ALA A 28 15.95 12.44 -35.91
CA ALA A 28 14.69 11.93 -36.46
C ALA A 28 13.52 12.13 -35.49
N LEU A 29 13.72 11.81 -34.19
CA LEU A 29 12.74 12.02 -33.13
C LEU A 29 12.46 13.51 -32.92
N LEU A 30 13.51 14.34 -32.81
CA LEU A 30 13.37 15.78 -32.64
C LEU A 30 12.59 16.41 -33.79
N THR A 31 12.89 16.00 -35.04
CA THR A 31 12.14 16.41 -36.23
C THR A 31 10.69 15.96 -36.19
N ALA A 32 10.41 14.73 -35.73
CA ALA A 32 9.04 14.23 -35.57
C ALA A 32 8.26 15.06 -34.54
N LEU A 33 8.91 15.49 -33.46
CA LEU A 33 8.34 16.36 -32.44
C LEU A 33 8.11 17.80 -32.91
N ASP A 34 8.68 18.23 -34.03
CA ASP A 34 8.39 19.55 -34.63
C ASP A 34 7.19 19.50 -35.59
N ARG A 35 6.71 18.31 -35.94
CA ARG A 35 5.58 18.12 -36.86
C ARG A 35 4.22 18.16 -36.14
N PRO A 36 3.15 18.54 -36.86
CA PRO A 36 1.81 18.63 -36.28
C PRO A 36 1.17 17.25 -35.99
N ALA A 37 1.65 16.17 -36.62
CA ALA A 37 1.15 14.81 -36.39
C ALA A 37 1.48 14.33 -34.97
N ASP A 38 0.59 13.52 -34.40
CA ASP A 38 0.75 12.96 -33.05
C ASP A 38 1.97 12.01 -33.00
N PRO A 39 3.03 12.34 -32.25
CA PRO A 39 4.26 11.54 -32.24
C PRO A 39 4.08 10.16 -31.61
N THR A 40 2.98 9.87 -30.91
CA THR A 40 2.74 8.54 -30.32
C THR A 40 1.83 7.64 -31.16
N SER A 41 1.23 8.18 -32.23
CA SER A 41 0.34 7.42 -33.09
C SER A 41 1.11 6.44 -33.96
N ARG A 42 0.65 5.18 -34.00
CA ARG A 42 1.15 4.14 -34.93
C ARG A 42 1.08 4.54 -36.41
N THR A 43 0.21 5.48 -36.75
CA THR A 43 0.03 5.97 -38.12
C THR A 43 1.01 7.10 -38.48
N THR A 44 1.76 7.62 -37.52
CA THR A 44 2.74 8.68 -37.74
C THR A 44 4.01 8.08 -38.34
N LEU A 45 4.36 8.60 -39.53
CA LEU A 45 5.52 8.21 -40.32
C LEU A 45 6.51 9.38 -40.43
N PRO A 46 7.83 9.11 -40.58
CA PRO A 46 8.46 7.78 -40.73
C PRO A 46 8.68 7.04 -39.41
N GLY A 47 8.25 7.57 -38.27
CA GLY A 47 8.36 6.90 -36.99
C GLY A 47 7.54 7.55 -35.88
N HIS A 48 7.43 6.84 -34.77
CA HIS A 48 6.63 7.24 -33.61
C HIS A 48 7.23 6.70 -32.29
N VAL A 49 6.75 7.26 -31.18
CA VAL A 49 7.24 6.99 -29.82
C VAL A 49 6.70 5.67 -29.29
N THR A 50 7.59 4.87 -28.72
CA THR A 50 7.30 3.70 -27.87
C THR A 50 7.99 3.86 -26.52
N CYS A 51 7.56 3.07 -25.53
CA CYS A 51 8.10 3.12 -24.18
C CYS A 51 8.52 1.72 -23.73
N GLY A 52 9.70 1.61 -23.12
CA GLY A 52 10.23 0.34 -22.60
C GLY A 52 10.59 0.40 -21.12
N ALA A 53 10.47 -0.74 -20.44
CA ALA A 53 10.77 -0.89 -19.02
C ALA A 53 12.04 -1.69 -18.79
N ILE A 54 13.07 -1.04 -18.25
CA ILE A 54 14.31 -1.68 -17.83
C ILE A 54 14.13 -2.08 -16.37
N LEU A 55 13.58 -3.27 -16.11
CA LEU A 55 13.42 -3.79 -14.76
C LEU A 55 14.71 -4.42 -14.25
N ILE A 56 15.23 -3.91 -13.14
CA ILE A 56 16.46 -4.36 -12.47
C ILE A 56 16.07 -5.07 -11.16
N ASP A 57 16.58 -6.28 -10.94
CA ASP A 57 16.38 -7.01 -9.68
C ASP A 57 17.38 -6.62 -8.58
N ASP A 58 17.20 -7.18 -7.38
CA ASP A 58 18.05 -6.91 -6.21
C ASP A 58 19.51 -7.40 -6.37
N THR A 59 19.78 -8.25 -7.37
CA THR A 59 21.11 -8.73 -7.73
C THR A 59 21.75 -7.95 -8.89
N GLY A 60 21.04 -6.94 -9.43
CA GLY A 60 21.50 -6.12 -10.55
C GLY A 60 21.35 -6.79 -11.92
N ARG A 61 20.46 -7.78 -12.07
CA ARG A 61 20.11 -8.37 -13.38
C ARG A 61 18.93 -7.62 -13.99
N VAL A 62 18.86 -7.60 -15.32
CA VAL A 62 17.83 -6.91 -16.10
C VAL A 62 16.89 -7.93 -16.74
N LEU A 63 15.59 -7.75 -16.56
CA LEU A 63 14.57 -8.58 -17.17
C LEU A 63 14.57 -8.38 -18.69
N HIS A 64 14.61 -9.48 -19.44
CA HIS A 64 14.36 -9.51 -20.87
C HIS A 64 13.25 -10.51 -21.20
N ILE A 65 12.46 -10.21 -22.22
CA ILE A 65 11.43 -11.06 -22.79
C ILE A 65 11.82 -11.54 -24.19
N HIS A 66 11.34 -12.72 -24.56
CA HIS A 66 11.51 -13.29 -25.89
C HIS A 66 10.28 -12.91 -26.75
N HIS A 67 10.37 -11.77 -27.42
CA HIS A 67 9.26 -11.20 -28.18
C HIS A 67 9.02 -12.00 -29.47
N ARG A 68 7.80 -12.50 -29.65
CA ARG A 68 7.44 -13.43 -30.73
C ARG A 68 7.49 -12.79 -32.10
N ALA A 69 6.93 -11.58 -32.24
CA ALA A 69 6.78 -10.97 -33.55
C ALA A 69 8.12 -10.49 -34.13
N SER A 70 9.06 -10.08 -33.29
CA SER A 70 10.40 -9.66 -33.73
C SER A 70 11.45 -10.78 -33.67
N GLY A 71 11.19 -11.86 -32.92
CA GLY A 71 12.15 -12.94 -32.65
C GLY A 71 13.38 -12.49 -31.84
N LYS A 72 13.33 -11.30 -31.24
CA LYS A 72 14.45 -10.68 -30.49
C LYS A 72 14.26 -10.88 -28.98
N VAL A 73 15.35 -10.74 -28.25
CA VAL A 73 15.37 -10.67 -26.78
C VAL A 73 15.61 -9.22 -26.35
N LEU A 74 14.59 -8.60 -25.77
CA LEU A 74 14.53 -7.18 -25.42
C LEU A 74 13.89 -6.96 -24.05
N ALA A 75 14.04 -5.75 -23.50
CA ALA A 75 13.27 -5.30 -22.35
C ALA A 75 11.77 -5.22 -22.71
N PRO A 76 10.84 -5.46 -21.77
CA PRO A 76 9.41 -5.26 -22.00
C PRO A 76 9.09 -3.84 -22.49
N GLY A 77 8.13 -3.68 -23.40
CA GLY A 77 7.79 -2.37 -23.95
C GLY A 77 6.92 -2.38 -25.19
N GLY A 78 6.28 -1.24 -25.45
CA GLY A 78 5.28 -1.11 -26.49
C GLY A 78 4.81 0.31 -26.74
N HIS A 79 3.67 0.44 -27.42
CA HIS A 79 3.10 1.73 -27.81
C HIS A 79 2.38 2.39 -26.65
N THR A 80 2.31 3.72 -26.62
CA THR A 80 1.49 4.41 -25.62
C THR A 80 -0.01 4.23 -25.92
N GLU A 81 -0.82 4.16 -24.89
CA GLU A 81 -2.28 4.11 -24.96
C GLU A 81 -2.94 5.42 -24.47
N PRO A 82 -4.22 5.67 -24.81
CA PRO A 82 -4.93 6.87 -24.33
C PRO A 82 -5.05 6.99 -22.81
N GLY A 83 -4.86 5.89 -22.05
CA GLY A 83 -4.87 5.86 -20.59
C GLY A 83 -3.53 6.17 -19.94
N ASP A 84 -2.43 6.25 -20.71
CA ASP A 84 -1.10 6.47 -20.15
C ASP A 84 -0.89 7.95 -19.81
N GLU A 85 -0.84 8.26 -18.51
CA GLU A 85 -0.64 9.63 -18.01
C GLU A 85 0.80 10.15 -18.25
N THR A 86 1.77 9.23 -18.28
CA THR A 86 3.19 9.53 -18.53
C THR A 86 3.84 8.44 -19.41
N LEU A 87 5.01 8.74 -19.98
CA LEU A 87 5.78 7.76 -20.77
C LEU A 87 6.33 6.63 -19.90
N ALA A 88 6.68 6.92 -18.64
CA ALA A 88 7.06 5.91 -17.67
C ALA A 88 5.86 5.02 -17.28
N ALA A 89 4.64 5.59 -17.19
CA ALA A 89 3.42 4.81 -16.96
C ALA A 89 3.12 3.85 -18.13
N ALA A 90 3.33 4.28 -19.37
CA ALA A 90 3.24 3.40 -20.53
C ALA A 90 4.23 2.23 -20.43
N ALA A 91 5.49 2.49 -20.08
CA ALA A 91 6.47 1.43 -19.85
C ALA A 91 6.07 0.46 -18.72
N LEU A 92 5.50 0.97 -17.62
CA LEU A 92 5.00 0.14 -16.51
C LEU A 92 3.81 -0.71 -16.90
N ARG A 93 2.90 -0.19 -17.73
CA ARG A 93 1.76 -0.94 -18.26
C ARG A 93 2.25 -2.10 -19.11
N GLU A 94 3.16 -1.86 -20.05
CA GLU A 94 3.75 -2.89 -20.92
C GLU A 94 4.51 -3.95 -20.09
N LEU A 95 5.27 -3.53 -19.07
CA LEU A 95 5.90 -4.45 -18.13
C LEU A 95 4.88 -5.36 -17.41
N HIS A 96 3.72 -4.82 -17.05
CA HIS A 96 2.64 -5.58 -16.44
C HIS A 96 1.97 -6.54 -17.43
N GLU A 97 1.69 -6.09 -18.64
CA GLU A 97 1.05 -6.90 -19.67
C GLU A 97 1.97 -8.05 -20.12
N GLU A 98 3.22 -7.75 -20.50
CA GLU A 98 4.12 -8.73 -21.10
C GLU A 98 4.76 -9.70 -20.10
N ALA A 99 4.99 -9.24 -18.85
CA ALA A 99 5.70 -10.00 -17.82
C ALA A 99 4.91 -10.22 -16.52
N GLY A 100 3.69 -9.69 -16.41
CA GLY A 100 2.83 -9.89 -15.24
C GLY A 100 3.25 -9.12 -13.99
N ILE A 101 4.27 -8.27 -14.08
CA ILE A 101 4.82 -7.52 -12.94
C ILE A 101 3.92 -6.32 -12.66
N PRO A 102 3.20 -6.26 -11.53
CA PRO A 102 2.26 -5.18 -11.32
C PRO A 102 2.99 -3.86 -10.98
N PRO A 103 2.43 -2.68 -11.33
CA PRO A 103 3.08 -1.40 -11.07
C PRO A 103 3.46 -1.13 -9.61
N HIS A 104 2.77 -1.75 -8.64
CA HIS A 104 3.08 -1.60 -7.21
C HIS A 104 4.31 -2.42 -6.76
N ALA A 105 4.72 -3.44 -7.51
CA ALA A 105 5.88 -4.27 -7.19
C ALA A 105 7.20 -3.64 -7.62
N VAL A 106 7.15 -2.47 -8.28
CA VAL A 106 8.31 -1.78 -8.83
C VAL A 106 8.32 -0.31 -8.44
N SER A 107 9.53 0.27 -8.38
CA SER A 107 9.73 1.70 -8.21
C SER A 107 10.66 2.21 -9.30
N ALA A 108 10.50 3.47 -9.69
CA ALA A 108 11.45 4.10 -10.60
C ALA A 108 12.84 4.11 -9.97
N TRP A 109 13.88 3.96 -10.79
CA TRP A 109 15.24 4.10 -10.32
C TRP A 109 15.48 5.52 -9.80
N PRO A 110 16.19 5.71 -8.66
CA PRO A 110 16.45 7.03 -8.11
C PRO A 110 17.02 8.01 -9.17
N GLY A 111 16.36 9.15 -9.32
CA GLY A 111 16.71 10.17 -10.33
C GLY A 111 16.19 9.91 -11.74
N TYR A 112 15.38 8.87 -11.98
CA TYR A 112 14.83 8.51 -13.31
C TYR A 112 13.30 8.38 -13.33
N ALA A 113 12.58 8.97 -12.36
CA ALA A 113 11.11 8.90 -12.28
C ALA A 113 10.38 9.40 -13.54
N GLY A 114 10.93 10.42 -14.21
CA GLY A 114 10.37 11.00 -15.45
C GLY A 114 11.38 11.15 -16.59
N VAL A 115 12.59 10.59 -16.44
CA VAL A 115 13.68 10.71 -17.42
C VAL A 115 14.13 9.31 -17.81
N PRO A 116 14.17 8.96 -19.11
CA PRO A 116 14.62 7.64 -19.55
C PRO A 116 16.12 7.46 -19.28
N LEU A 117 16.54 6.20 -19.09
CA LEU A 117 17.95 5.83 -19.05
C LEU A 117 18.54 5.73 -20.46
N ASP A 118 17.75 5.31 -21.44
CA ASP A 118 18.18 5.08 -22.82
C ASP A 118 17.06 5.51 -23.78
N ILE A 119 17.42 6.12 -24.90
CA ILE A 119 16.51 6.34 -26.03
C ILE A 119 17.11 5.63 -27.23
N ASP A 120 16.38 4.66 -27.77
CA ASP A 120 16.82 3.86 -28.90
C ASP A 120 15.96 4.12 -30.13
N VAL A 121 16.61 4.42 -31.26
CA VAL A 121 15.93 4.63 -32.54
C VAL A 121 16.23 3.43 -33.41
N HIS A 122 15.20 2.63 -33.70
CA HIS A 122 15.37 1.40 -34.48
C HIS A 122 14.27 1.21 -35.52
N ASP A 123 14.65 0.52 -36.60
CA ASP A 123 13.75 0.22 -37.70
C ASP A 123 12.82 -0.96 -37.38
N ILE A 124 11.58 -0.82 -37.84
CA ILE A 124 10.52 -1.82 -37.83
C ILE A 124 10.22 -2.21 -39.27
N ASP A 125 10.28 -3.50 -39.54
CA ASP A 125 9.97 -4.06 -40.85
C ASP A 125 8.50 -3.82 -41.22
N ALA A 126 8.24 -3.68 -42.52
CA ALA A 126 6.87 -3.56 -43.01
C ALA A 126 6.08 -4.83 -42.66
N SER A 127 4.87 -4.65 -42.15
CA SER A 127 3.94 -5.74 -41.83
C SER A 127 2.69 -5.64 -42.70
N PRO A 128 2.59 -6.46 -43.78
CA PRO A 128 1.38 -6.52 -44.60
C PRO A 128 0.14 -6.95 -43.81
N ALA A 129 0.30 -7.78 -42.78
CA ALA A 129 -0.79 -8.27 -41.93
C ALA A 129 -1.37 -7.15 -41.04
N LYS A 130 -0.54 -6.21 -40.59
CA LYS A 130 -0.96 -5.04 -39.79
C LYS A 130 -1.22 -3.79 -40.64
N ASN A 131 -1.03 -3.87 -41.95
CA ASN A 131 -1.07 -2.75 -42.88
C ASN A 131 -0.11 -1.60 -42.49
N GLU A 132 1.07 -1.96 -42.01
CA GLU A 132 2.10 -1.03 -41.55
C GLU A 132 3.28 -1.03 -42.54
N SER A 133 3.65 0.14 -43.07
CA SER A 133 4.88 0.29 -43.84
C SER A 133 6.10 0.21 -42.92
N ALA A 134 7.28 -0.02 -43.49
CA ALA A 134 8.52 0.10 -42.72
C ALA A 134 8.62 1.50 -42.10
N HIS A 135 8.98 1.55 -40.82
CA HIS A 135 9.00 2.78 -40.03
C HIS A 135 10.00 2.64 -38.88
N GLN A 136 10.12 3.68 -38.05
CA GLN A 136 11.00 3.69 -36.89
C GLN A 136 10.21 3.76 -35.59
N HIS A 137 10.69 3.06 -34.58
CA HIS A 137 10.31 3.33 -33.20
C HIS A 137 11.35 4.25 -32.56
N TYR A 138 10.86 5.26 -31.84
CA TYR A 138 11.64 6.08 -30.92
C TYR A 138 11.36 5.57 -29.51
N ASP A 139 12.17 4.62 -29.06
CA ASP A 139 11.91 3.82 -27.87
C ASP A 139 12.54 4.46 -26.62
N LEU A 140 11.72 5.06 -25.77
CA LEU A 140 12.15 5.71 -24.53
C LEU A 140 12.10 4.69 -23.39
N ARG A 141 13.27 4.35 -22.84
CA ARG A 141 13.41 3.25 -21.88
C ARG A 141 13.67 3.74 -20.47
N PHE A 142 12.78 3.39 -19.56
CA PHE A 142 12.79 3.86 -18.17
C PHE A 142 13.29 2.76 -17.23
N PRO A 143 14.24 3.07 -16.33
CA PRO A 143 14.74 2.11 -15.35
C PRO A 143 13.83 2.00 -14.13
N PHE A 144 13.51 0.77 -13.76
CA PHE A 144 12.75 0.41 -12.59
C PHE A 144 13.53 -0.60 -11.75
N ARG A 145 13.28 -0.63 -10.45
CA ARG A 145 13.76 -1.67 -9.54
C ARG A 145 12.59 -2.41 -8.91
N LEU A 146 12.76 -3.70 -8.67
CA LEU A 146 11.84 -4.46 -7.84
C LEU A 146 11.85 -3.92 -6.40
N VAL A 147 10.66 -3.72 -5.84
CA VAL A 147 10.45 -3.38 -4.43
C VAL A 147 10.25 -4.66 -3.61
N GLU A 148 9.75 -5.72 -4.24
CA GLU A 148 9.59 -7.04 -3.66
C GLU A 148 10.76 -7.96 -4.05
N ARG A 149 11.28 -8.75 -3.11
CA ARG A 149 12.45 -9.64 -3.34
C ARG A 149 12.20 -10.71 -4.42
N GLU A 150 10.94 -11.09 -4.64
CA GLU A 150 10.55 -12.06 -5.65
C GLU A 150 9.24 -11.62 -6.31
N ALA A 151 9.26 -11.36 -7.62
CA ALA A 151 8.05 -11.12 -8.40
C ALA A 151 7.84 -12.29 -9.39
N ALA A 152 6.67 -12.91 -9.33
CA ALA A 152 6.32 -14.02 -10.21
C ALA A 152 6.08 -13.49 -11.64
N ILE A 153 6.93 -13.89 -12.59
CA ILE A 153 6.78 -13.50 -13.99
C ILE A 153 5.69 -14.36 -14.63
N THR A 154 4.63 -13.70 -15.08
CA THR A 154 3.51 -14.33 -15.81
C THR A 154 3.47 -13.73 -17.20
N LEU A 155 3.78 -14.53 -18.21
CA LEU A 155 3.90 -14.04 -19.58
C LEU A 155 2.54 -13.93 -20.26
N GLN A 156 2.35 -12.86 -21.02
CA GLN A 156 1.33 -12.81 -22.07
C GLN A 156 1.76 -13.72 -23.22
N ALA A 157 1.15 -14.89 -23.30
CA ALA A 157 1.58 -15.95 -24.20
C ALA A 157 1.44 -15.59 -25.70
N GLU A 158 0.57 -14.63 -26.03
CA GLU A 158 0.31 -14.12 -27.37
C GLU A 158 1.50 -13.35 -27.96
N GLU A 159 2.22 -12.58 -27.15
CA GLU A 159 3.31 -11.70 -27.61
C GLU A 159 4.68 -12.16 -27.12
N VAL A 160 4.73 -12.84 -25.97
CA VAL A 160 5.96 -13.29 -25.33
C VAL A 160 6.04 -14.81 -25.30
N SER A 161 7.22 -15.34 -25.66
CA SER A 161 7.47 -16.80 -25.72
C SER A 161 8.35 -17.33 -24.58
N GLY A 162 8.95 -16.44 -23.79
CA GLY A 162 9.89 -16.76 -22.73
C GLY A 162 10.46 -15.48 -22.13
N TRP A 163 11.23 -15.62 -21.07
CA TRP A 163 11.92 -14.52 -20.40
C TRP A 163 13.25 -15.00 -19.84
N GLU A 164 14.17 -14.06 -19.61
CA GLU A 164 15.43 -14.34 -18.92
C GLU A 164 15.93 -13.12 -18.15
N TRP A 165 16.57 -13.38 -16.99
CA TRP A 165 17.35 -12.38 -16.27
C TRP A 165 18.76 -12.32 -16.85
N ARG A 166 19.18 -11.16 -17.33
CA ARG A 166 20.53 -10.95 -17.86
C ARG A 166 21.36 -10.10 -16.92
N SER A 167 22.60 -10.51 -16.67
CA SER A 167 23.58 -9.63 -16.02
C SER A 167 23.83 -8.40 -16.90
N LEU A 168 24.23 -7.27 -16.28
CA LEU A 168 24.40 -5.99 -16.98
C LEU A 168 25.34 -6.13 -18.20
N ASP A 169 26.40 -6.93 -18.10
CA ASP A 169 27.37 -7.18 -19.17
C ASP A 169 26.80 -7.97 -20.37
N ARG A 170 25.65 -8.63 -20.20
CA ARG A 170 24.99 -9.47 -21.21
C ARG A 170 23.74 -8.84 -21.84
N VAL A 171 23.40 -7.61 -21.45
CA VAL A 171 22.31 -6.85 -22.07
C VAL A 171 22.58 -6.69 -23.57
N THR A 172 21.58 -7.00 -24.40
CA THR A 172 21.73 -7.11 -25.86
C THR A 172 22.09 -5.77 -26.51
N SER A 173 21.40 -4.70 -26.11
CA SER A 173 21.66 -3.35 -26.63
C SER A 173 23.01 -2.81 -26.11
N PRO A 174 23.97 -2.46 -26.99
CA PRO A 174 25.26 -1.92 -26.57
C PRO A 174 25.17 -0.59 -25.83
N THR A 175 24.31 0.34 -26.28
CA THR A 175 24.13 1.66 -25.68
C THR A 175 23.53 1.54 -24.28
N LEU A 176 22.45 0.75 -24.15
CA LEU A 176 21.82 0.46 -22.87
C LEU A 176 22.79 -0.23 -21.91
N ARG A 177 23.56 -1.20 -22.40
CA ARG A 177 24.58 -1.90 -21.60
C ARG A 177 25.62 -0.94 -21.03
N GLU A 178 26.15 -0.01 -21.83
CA GLU A 178 27.12 0.97 -21.35
C GLU A 178 26.55 1.86 -20.24
N LYS A 179 25.30 2.31 -20.41
CA LYS A 179 24.60 3.16 -19.44
C LYS A 179 24.29 2.41 -18.15
N LEU A 180 23.86 1.15 -18.26
CA LEU A 180 23.64 0.27 -17.12
C LEU A 180 24.91 -0.02 -16.32
N LEU A 181 26.06 -0.22 -17.00
CA LEU A 181 27.35 -0.38 -16.33
C LEU A 181 27.78 0.89 -15.60
N LYS A 182 27.45 2.08 -16.13
CA LYS A 182 27.68 3.38 -15.47
C LYS A 182 26.71 3.62 -14.30
N LEU A 183 25.48 3.12 -14.41
CA LEU A 183 24.45 3.21 -13.37
C LEU A 183 24.80 2.37 -12.13
N GLY A 184 25.51 1.24 -12.32
CA GLY A 184 25.92 0.32 -11.26
C GLY A 184 24.87 -0.75 -10.94
N SER A 185 25.29 -1.87 -10.35
CA SER A 185 24.42 -3.02 -9.98
C SER A 185 23.68 -2.83 -8.66
N SER A 186 24.10 -1.86 -7.86
CA SER A 186 23.37 -1.37 -6.70
C SER A 186 22.91 0.04 -7.01
N ALA A 187 21.60 0.31 -6.96
CA ALA A 187 21.14 1.68 -6.81
C ALA A 187 21.89 2.28 -5.62
N PRO A 188 22.55 3.44 -5.72
CA PRO A 188 22.90 4.16 -4.51
C PRO A 188 21.58 4.28 -3.74
N VAL A 189 21.56 3.81 -2.49
CA VAL A 189 20.58 4.29 -1.52
C VAL A 189 20.66 5.80 -1.66
N ALA A 190 19.59 6.46 -2.11
CA ALA A 190 19.64 7.91 -2.31
C ALA A 190 20.21 8.49 -1.02
N GLU A 191 21.28 9.30 -1.11
CA GLU A 191 21.94 9.79 0.09
C GLU A 191 20.87 10.40 0.97
N PRO A 192 20.68 9.90 2.21
CA PRO A 192 19.58 10.36 3.02
C PRO A 192 19.73 11.86 3.24
N VAL A 193 18.72 12.61 2.83
CA VAL A 193 18.64 14.07 3.01
C VAL A 193 17.84 14.43 4.25
N ASN A 194 17.19 13.44 4.87
CA ASN A 194 16.40 13.58 6.09
C ASN A 194 16.95 12.66 7.18
N ALA A 195 16.66 12.98 8.44
CA ALA A 195 17.05 12.16 9.58
C ALA A 195 15.93 12.10 10.64
N SER A 196 15.66 10.91 11.16
CA SER A 196 14.64 10.68 12.19
C SER A 196 15.15 9.83 13.33
N ALA A 197 14.57 10.02 14.52
CA ALA A 197 14.93 9.31 15.74
C ALA A 197 13.93 8.19 16.05
N LEU A 198 14.44 6.97 16.19
CA LEU A 198 13.73 5.83 16.73
C LEU A 198 14.01 5.74 18.23
N ILE A 199 13.16 6.36 19.04
CA ILE A 199 13.38 6.48 20.48
C ILE A 199 12.63 5.37 21.22
N HIS A 200 13.32 4.64 22.08
CA HIS A 200 12.73 3.56 22.87
C HIS A 200 13.07 3.65 24.36
N ASN A 201 12.23 3.08 25.20
CA ASN A 201 12.44 3.00 26.65
C ASN A 201 12.79 1.57 27.11
N ASP A 202 12.98 1.40 28.41
CA ASP A 202 13.34 0.12 29.04
C ASP A 202 12.18 -0.88 29.09
N ALA A 203 10.96 -0.37 28.99
CA ALA A 203 9.75 -1.18 28.89
C ALA A 203 9.54 -1.74 27.47
N GLY A 204 10.40 -1.38 26.51
CA GLY A 204 10.30 -1.81 25.11
C GLY A 204 9.28 -1.03 24.29
N GLN A 205 8.83 0.12 24.79
CA GLN A 205 7.92 1.02 24.09
C GLN A 205 8.68 2.03 23.24
N TYR A 206 8.01 2.60 22.25
CA TYR A 206 8.57 3.55 21.29
C TYR A 206 7.85 4.89 21.38
N LEU A 207 8.62 5.98 21.42
CA LEU A 207 8.08 7.33 21.49
C LEU A 207 7.70 7.76 20.08
N LEU A 208 6.43 8.06 19.89
CA LEU A 208 5.91 8.56 18.62
C LEU A 208 5.29 9.94 18.79
N HIS A 209 5.26 10.66 17.69
CA HIS A 209 4.71 11.99 17.55
C HIS A 209 3.48 11.95 16.65
N LEU A 210 2.35 12.49 17.13
CA LEU A 210 1.17 12.71 16.30
C LEU A 210 1.33 14.03 15.56
N ARG A 211 1.43 13.96 14.24
CA ARG A 211 1.60 15.12 13.36
C ARG A 211 0.35 15.99 13.33
N ASP A 212 0.52 17.27 13.01
CA ASP A 212 -0.60 18.16 12.72
C ASP A 212 -1.48 17.60 11.60
N ASP A 213 -2.77 17.92 11.62
CA ASP A 213 -3.71 17.54 10.56
C ASP A 213 -4.00 18.75 9.66
N VAL A 214 -2.96 19.22 8.95
CA VAL A 214 -3.03 20.39 8.06
C VAL A 214 -2.60 20.06 6.64
N PRO A 215 -3.18 20.68 5.60
CA PRO A 215 -2.74 20.45 4.22
C PRO A 215 -1.29 20.88 3.97
N GLY A 216 -0.55 20.10 3.19
CA GLY A 216 0.79 20.46 2.71
C GLY A 216 1.96 19.91 3.52
N ILE A 217 1.71 19.22 4.64
CA ILE A 217 2.72 18.45 5.35
C ILE A 217 2.65 16.97 4.97
N TRP A 218 3.75 16.24 5.18
CA TRP A 218 3.80 14.80 4.96
C TRP A 218 2.87 14.07 5.93
N GLU A 219 2.03 13.15 5.43
CA GLU A 219 1.12 12.29 6.21
C GLU A 219 0.39 13.05 7.36
N PRO A 220 -0.45 14.05 7.05
CA PRO A 220 -1.10 14.88 8.06
C PRO A 220 -2.00 14.03 8.97
N GLY A 221 -1.93 14.24 10.29
CA GLY A 221 -2.69 13.51 11.31
C GLY A 221 -2.28 12.05 11.49
N ALA A 222 -1.10 11.64 11.02
CA ALA A 222 -0.52 10.33 11.29
C ALA A 222 0.48 10.38 12.47
N TRP A 223 0.70 9.24 13.11
CA TRP A 223 1.81 9.03 14.03
C TRP A 223 3.10 8.79 13.24
N SER A 224 4.20 9.42 13.66
CA SER A 224 5.52 9.27 13.04
C SER A 224 6.64 9.29 14.08
N LEU A 225 7.85 9.01 13.60
CA LEU A 225 9.07 9.34 14.32
C LEU A 225 9.27 10.85 14.35
N LEU A 226 10.01 11.35 15.34
CA LEU A 226 10.52 12.73 15.37
C LEU A 226 11.69 12.88 14.40
N GLY A 227 11.80 14.03 13.74
CA GLY A 227 12.88 14.32 12.80
C GLY A 227 12.42 15.03 11.54
N GLY A 228 13.39 15.39 10.71
CA GLY A 228 13.18 16.37 9.64
C GLY A 228 14.26 16.36 8.57
N GLY A 229 14.17 17.37 7.70
CA GLY A 229 15.07 17.56 6.57
C GLY A 229 16.39 18.20 7.00
N ARG A 230 17.47 17.88 6.28
CA ARG A 230 18.76 18.51 6.50
C ARG A 230 18.73 19.98 6.09
N GLU A 231 19.20 20.85 6.98
CA GLU A 231 19.37 22.27 6.71
C GLU A 231 20.82 22.63 6.35
N ALA A 232 21.04 23.82 5.78
CA ALA A 232 22.35 24.25 5.27
C ALA A 232 23.44 24.32 6.36
N GLN A 233 23.05 24.54 7.61
CA GLN A 233 23.94 24.57 8.77
C GLN A 233 24.30 23.17 9.31
N ASP A 234 23.56 22.12 8.93
CA ASP A 234 23.77 20.78 9.47
C ASP A 234 24.99 20.13 8.81
N ARG A 235 26.03 19.83 9.61
CA ARG A 235 27.27 19.23 9.10
C ARG A 235 27.14 17.72 8.89
N SER A 236 26.16 17.08 9.54
CA SER A 236 25.83 15.66 9.39
C SER A 236 24.33 15.42 9.64
N LEU A 237 23.82 14.26 9.23
CA LEU A 237 22.44 13.83 9.51
C LEU A 237 22.20 13.56 11.00
N GLU A 238 23.26 13.22 11.74
CA GLU A 238 23.19 13.11 13.18
C GLU A 238 22.95 14.50 13.82
N GLU A 239 23.61 15.54 13.31
CA GLU A 239 23.33 16.92 13.74
C GLU A 239 21.91 17.35 13.36
N THR A 240 21.42 16.96 12.18
CA THR A 240 20.03 17.20 11.75
C THR A 240 19.05 16.61 12.76
N VAL A 241 19.08 15.30 13.03
CA VAL A 241 18.12 14.69 13.98
C VAL A 241 18.26 15.24 15.39
N ARG A 242 19.47 15.58 15.85
CA ARG A 242 19.68 16.22 17.17
C ARG A 242 19.10 17.63 17.23
N ARG A 243 19.13 18.37 16.12
CA ARG A 243 18.51 19.70 16.01
C ARG A 243 16.99 19.56 16.07
N GLU A 244 16.42 18.71 15.23
CA GLU A 244 14.97 18.45 15.17
C GLU A 244 14.41 18.02 16.52
N LEU A 245 15.05 17.06 17.22
CA LEU A 245 14.60 16.64 18.56
C LEU A 245 14.59 17.78 19.58
N ARG A 246 15.57 18.69 19.52
CA ARG A 246 15.65 19.85 20.42
C ARG A 246 14.61 20.90 20.06
N GLU A 247 14.39 21.14 18.78
CA GLU A 247 13.47 22.15 18.28
C GLU A 247 12.03 21.69 18.47
N GLU A 248 11.68 20.50 17.96
CA GLU A 248 10.31 19.98 17.95
C GLU A 248 9.81 19.51 19.32
N ALA A 249 10.68 18.88 20.13
CA ALA A 249 10.29 18.20 21.36
C ALA A 249 11.08 18.63 22.61
N GLY A 250 12.00 19.59 22.50
CA GLY A 250 12.87 19.97 23.61
C GLY A 250 13.75 18.84 24.14
N LEU A 251 13.98 17.80 23.33
CA LEU A 251 14.63 16.56 23.74
C LEU A 251 16.11 16.56 23.32
N ASP A 252 16.99 16.29 24.29
CA ASP A 252 18.41 16.08 24.04
C ASP A 252 18.80 14.64 24.38
N LEU A 253 19.21 13.89 23.36
CA LEU A 253 19.62 12.49 23.47
C LEU A 253 21.07 12.34 23.08
N PRO A 254 22.02 12.27 24.04
CA PRO A 254 23.44 12.15 23.72
C PRO A 254 23.76 10.83 22.99
N ASP A 255 23.05 9.76 23.33
CA ASP A 255 23.29 8.41 22.84
C ASP A 255 22.38 8.07 21.64
N LEU A 256 22.62 8.74 20.50
CA LEU A 256 22.01 8.40 19.22
C LEU A 256 22.98 7.59 18.36
N GLU A 257 22.55 6.42 17.91
CA GLU A 257 23.36 5.53 17.08
C GLU A 257 22.69 5.30 15.71
N PRO A 258 23.45 5.31 14.60
CA PRO A 258 22.89 4.95 13.29
C PRO A 258 22.28 3.55 13.31
N PHE A 259 21.02 3.43 12.88
CA PHE A 259 20.31 2.15 12.90
C PHE A 259 19.96 1.62 11.51
N ALA A 260 19.37 2.46 10.66
CA ALA A 260 18.89 2.07 9.34
C ALA A 260 18.80 3.27 8.39
N VAL A 261 18.56 3.01 7.10
CA VAL A 261 18.07 4.01 6.15
C VAL A 261 16.74 3.51 5.63
N GLU A 262 15.70 4.33 5.75
CA GLU A 262 14.35 4.02 5.30
C GLU A 262 13.97 4.91 4.12
N GLU A 263 13.09 4.41 3.27
CA GLU A 263 12.49 5.20 2.21
C GLU A 263 11.05 5.52 2.56
N ALA A 264 10.69 6.80 2.51
CA ALA A 264 9.30 7.25 2.60
C ALA A 264 8.84 7.73 1.22
N ARG A 265 7.59 7.42 0.87
CA ARG A 265 6.98 7.78 -0.41
C ARG A 265 5.78 8.69 -0.19
N SER A 266 5.71 9.79 -0.91
CA SER A 266 4.57 10.71 -0.87
C SER A 266 3.45 10.21 -1.79
N ASP A 267 2.27 10.78 -1.58
CA ASP A 267 1.08 10.50 -2.40
C ASP A 267 1.29 10.84 -3.88
N ASP A 268 2.18 11.79 -4.20
CA ASP A 268 2.57 12.16 -5.57
C ASP A 268 3.65 11.25 -6.18
N GLY A 269 4.13 10.26 -5.42
CA GLY A 269 5.10 9.27 -5.86
C GLY A 269 6.57 9.66 -5.71
N ALA A 270 6.88 10.82 -5.12
CA ALA A 270 8.27 11.14 -4.76
C ALA A 270 8.75 10.25 -3.60
N THR A 271 10.00 9.76 -3.69
CA THR A 271 10.62 8.94 -2.65
C THR A 271 11.75 9.73 -1.99
N ILE A 272 11.73 9.82 -0.66
CA ILE A 272 12.78 10.43 0.15
C ILE A 272 13.48 9.36 0.98
N SER A 273 14.80 9.46 1.11
CA SER A 273 15.60 8.60 1.98
C SER A 273 15.86 9.28 3.31
N ILE A 274 15.60 8.55 4.39
CA ILE A 274 15.64 9.01 5.77
C ILE A 274 16.64 8.17 6.55
N ALA A 275 17.67 8.79 7.12
CA ALA A 275 18.57 8.14 8.05
C ALA A 275 17.89 7.98 9.41
N ILE A 276 17.82 6.75 9.92
CA ILE A 276 17.23 6.43 11.21
C ILE A 276 18.33 6.28 12.25
N TYR A 277 18.22 7.04 13.32
CA TYR A 277 19.07 6.94 14.51
C TYR A 277 18.27 6.37 15.66
N SER A 278 18.76 5.31 16.30
CA SER A 278 18.16 4.76 17.51
C SER A 278 18.70 5.46 18.74
N GLY A 279 17.82 5.74 19.71
CA GLY A 279 18.19 6.35 20.98
C GLY A 279 17.34 5.82 22.12
N ARG A 280 17.92 5.81 23.32
CA ARG A 280 17.23 5.34 24.53
C ARG A 280 16.81 6.52 25.39
N TRP A 281 15.55 6.52 25.84
CA TRP A 281 15.02 7.54 26.73
C TRP A 281 13.88 6.98 27.59
N ASN A 282 13.83 7.35 28.86
CA ASN A 282 12.88 6.80 29.85
C ASN A 282 12.01 7.87 30.52
N GLY A 283 11.98 9.10 29.99
CA GLY A 283 11.17 10.18 30.55
C GLY A 283 9.68 10.08 30.19
N ALA A 284 8.88 10.97 30.78
CA ALA A 284 7.46 11.07 30.48
C ALA A 284 7.24 12.00 29.28
N PRO A 285 6.50 11.59 28.23
CA PRO A 285 6.28 12.43 27.05
C PRO A 285 5.59 13.76 27.38
N ALA A 286 4.78 13.79 28.45
CA ALA A 286 4.09 14.98 28.93
C ALA A 286 5.03 16.06 29.51
N ASP A 287 6.29 15.73 29.82
CA ASP A 287 7.28 16.68 30.32
C ASP A 287 8.03 17.40 29.17
N LEU A 288 7.86 16.92 27.94
CA LEU A 288 8.49 17.50 26.76
C LEU A 288 7.70 18.69 26.24
N THR A 289 8.42 19.72 25.81
CA THR A 289 7.79 20.89 25.19
C THR A 289 7.69 20.63 23.70
N LEU A 290 6.48 20.30 23.24
CA LEU A 290 6.21 20.08 21.84
C LEU A 290 5.91 21.42 21.15
N THR A 291 6.67 21.79 20.12
CA THR A 291 6.47 23.01 19.34
C THR A 291 5.84 22.77 17.98
N GLU A 292 5.90 21.53 17.47
CA GLU A 292 5.33 21.10 16.20
C GLU A 292 4.51 19.81 16.40
N GLY A 293 3.35 19.68 15.77
CA GLY A 293 2.39 18.59 15.95
C GLY A 293 1.60 18.59 17.27
N VAL A 294 0.85 17.51 17.49
CA VAL A 294 -0.28 17.49 18.44
C VAL A 294 0.07 16.86 19.78
N MET A 295 0.78 15.73 19.79
CA MET A 295 1.13 15.02 21.03
C MET A 295 2.30 14.04 20.86
N LEU A 296 2.94 13.72 21.98
CA LEU A 296 3.92 12.63 22.10
C LEU A 296 3.37 11.52 23.00
N ALA A 297 3.55 10.26 22.61
CA ALA A 297 3.11 9.13 23.42
C ALA A 297 4.00 7.90 23.23
N TRP A 298 4.04 7.07 24.28
CA TRP A 298 4.69 5.76 24.27
C TRP A 298 3.74 4.71 23.70
N PHE A 299 4.23 3.88 22.79
CA PHE A 299 3.48 2.76 22.24
C PHE A 299 4.26 1.45 22.30
N ASP A 300 3.57 0.38 22.69
CA ASP A 300 4.06 -0.97 22.52
C ASP A 300 4.09 -1.36 21.03
N PRO A 301 5.10 -2.13 20.56
CA PRO A 301 5.21 -2.54 19.16
C PRO A 301 3.95 -3.21 18.59
N GLU A 302 3.23 -3.94 19.43
CA GLU A 302 2.01 -4.67 19.06
C GLU A 302 0.81 -3.74 18.82
N VAL A 303 0.85 -2.50 19.32
CA VAL A 303 -0.22 -1.50 19.15
C VAL A 303 -0.04 -0.73 17.84
N LEU A 304 1.20 -0.57 17.35
CA LEU A 304 1.53 0.22 16.16
C LEU A 304 0.65 -0.09 14.94
N PRO A 305 0.36 -1.35 14.57
CA PRO A 305 -0.50 -1.65 13.40
C PRO A 305 -1.95 -1.16 13.52
N ARG A 306 -2.37 -0.71 14.72
CA ARG A 306 -3.70 -0.16 15.00
C ARG A 306 -3.74 1.37 14.94
N LEU A 307 -2.58 2.01 14.85
CA LEU A 307 -2.48 3.47 14.74
C LEU A 307 -2.55 3.87 13.26
N ARG A 308 -2.93 5.13 13.01
CA ARG A 308 -2.67 5.75 11.71
C ARG A 308 -1.19 6.07 11.63
N ILE A 309 -0.38 5.13 11.14
CA ILE A 309 1.08 5.20 11.03
C ILE A 309 1.51 4.51 9.75
N SER A 310 2.62 4.97 9.16
CA SER A 310 3.19 4.32 7.98
C SER A 310 3.56 2.85 8.26
N PRO A 311 3.19 1.89 7.38
CA PRO A 311 3.61 0.50 7.49
C PRO A 311 5.13 0.31 7.57
N SER A 312 5.92 1.16 6.90
CA SER A 312 7.38 1.07 6.96
C SER A 312 7.93 1.39 8.35
N THR A 313 7.30 2.33 9.07
CA THR A 313 7.64 2.63 10.46
C THR A 313 7.27 1.47 11.39
N VAL A 314 6.15 0.79 11.16
CA VAL A 314 5.79 -0.42 11.91
C VAL A 314 6.85 -1.52 11.74
N ASP A 315 7.29 -1.75 10.51
CA ASP A 315 8.31 -2.77 10.22
C ASP A 315 9.70 -2.40 10.74
N LEU A 316 10.04 -1.10 10.73
CA LEU A 316 11.25 -0.56 11.35
C LEU A 316 11.27 -0.84 12.86
N VAL A 317 10.18 -0.54 13.57
CA VAL A 317 10.09 -0.80 15.01
C VAL A 317 10.19 -2.29 15.31
N LYS A 318 9.51 -3.16 14.55
CA LYS A 318 9.61 -4.61 14.71
C LYS A 318 11.04 -5.13 14.53
N ARG A 319 11.76 -4.65 13.50
CA ARG A 319 13.18 -4.98 13.28
C ARG A 319 14.06 -4.56 14.45
N HIS A 320 13.83 -3.37 15.01
CA HIS A 320 14.56 -2.87 16.16
C HIS A 320 14.27 -3.70 17.42
N ALA A 321 12.99 -3.94 17.73
CA ALA A 321 12.56 -4.73 18.88
C ALA A 321 13.11 -6.17 18.85
N ALA A 322 13.12 -6.80 17.68
CA ALA A 322 13.69 -8.14 17.51
C ALA A 322 15.21 -8.19 17.80
N ARG A 323 15.96 -7.14 17.43
CA ARG A 323 17.40 -7.02 17.72
C ARG A 323 17.67 -6.79 19.22
N ALA A 324 16.84 -5.98 19.88
CA ALA A 324 16.94 -5.75 21.32
C ALA A 324 16.60 -7.00 22.14
N GLY A 325 15.58 -7.77 21.74
CA GLY A 325 15.20 -9.03 22.41
C GLY A 325 16.22 -10.16 22.26
N GLY A 326 16.98 -10.18 21.15
CA GLY A 326 18.07 -11.15 20.92
C GLY A 326 19.29 -10.97 21.83
N ALA A 327 19.53 -9.75 22.34
CA ALA A 327 20.62 -9.45 23.26
C ALA A 327 20.31 -9.84 24.72
N ALA A 328 19.02 -9.93 25.09
CA ALA A 328 18.56 -10.29 26.44
C ALA A 328 18.47 -11.82 26.69
N GLY A 329 18.63 -12.64 25.65
CA GLY A 329 18.37 -14.09 25.68
C GLY A 329 19.40 -14.98 26.40
N LEU A 330 20.42 -14.44 27.06
CA LEU A 330 21.44 -15.23 27.78
C LEU A 330 21.22 -15.34 29.30
N ALA A 331 20.13 -14.82 29.85
CA ALA A 331 19.89 -14.88 31.30
C ALA A 331 18.40 -15.03 31.66
N SER A 332 17.82 -16.21 31.44
CA SER A 332 16.92 -16.88 32.40
C SER A 332 16.26 -18.10 31.73
N GLY A 333 16.55 -19.29 32.26
CA GLY A 333 15.85 -20.51 31.88
C GLY A 333 14.40 -20.49 32.39
N GLY A 334 13.46 -20.73 31.49
CA GLY A 334 12.04 -20.90 31.79
C GLY A 334 11.35 -21.63 30.65
N SER A 335 11.12 -22.93 30.84
CA SER A 335 10.37 -23.82 29.96
C SER A 335 8.92 -23.36 29.80
N GLY A 336 8.43 -23.19 28.57
CA GLY A 336 6.99 -23.02 28.31
C GLY A 336 6.61 -22.76 26.86
N LEU A 337 6.36 -23.85 26.12
CA LEU A 337 5.63 -23.97 24.84
C LEU A 337 6.19 -23.20 23.63
N ALA A 338 6.98 -23.94 22.85
CA ALA A 338 7.37 -23.58 21.49
C ALA A 338 6.13 -23.28 20.61
N GLY A 339 5.96 -22.01 20.25
CA GLY A 339 5.08 -21.63 19.14
C GLY A 339 5.60 -22.29 17.87
N THR A 340 4.76 -23.11 17.26
CA THR A 340 5.05 -23.71 15.95
C THR A 340 5.35 -22.61 14.93
N PRO A 341 6.34 -22.79 14.04
CA PRO A 341 6.61 -21.82 12.99
C PRO A 341 5.38 -21.69 12.09
N ARG A 342 4.83 -20.48 11.99
CA ARG A 342 3.77 -20.19 11.02
C ARG A 342 4.42 -20.16 9.62
N PRO A 343 3.89 -20.89 8.62
CA PRO A 343 4.49 -20.94 7.30
C PRO A 343 4.42 -19.56 6.62
N PRO A 344 5.31 -19.30 5.64
CA PRO A 344 5.33 -18.05 4.89
C PRO A 344 3.96 -17.80 4.25
N THR A 345 3.40 -16.61 4.49
CA THR A 345 2.17 -16.14 3.84
C THR A 345 2.49 -15.73 2.41
N THR A 346 2.58 -16.71 1.51
CA THR A 346 2.28 -16.48 0.10
C THR A 346 0.77 -16.23 0.00
N GLN A 347 0.34 -15.14 -0.65
CA GLN A 347 -1.05 -15.06 -1.10
C GLN A 347 -1.24 -16.12 -2.18
N VAL A 348 -1.60 -17.33 -1.75
CA VAL A 348 -2.01 -18.40 -2.65
C VAL A 348 -3.33 -17.93 -3.29
N PRO A 349 -3.43 -17.87 -4.63
CA PRO A 349 -4.70 -17.59 -5.29
C PRO A 349 -5.77 -18.54 -4.77
N ALA A 350 -6.95 -18.03 -4.50
CA ALA A 350 -8.04 -18.88 -4.00
C ALA A 350 -8.28 -20.00 -5.02
N PRO A 351 -8.36 -21.28 -4.58
CA PRO A 351 -8.54 -22.41 -5.50
C PRO A 351 -9.71 -22.23 -6.46
N SER A 352 -9.62 -22.84 -7.64
CA SER A 352 -10.73 -22.85 -8.61
C SER A 352 -12.03 -23.35 -7.96
N GLY A 353 -13.11 -22.58 -8.13
CA GLY A 353 -14.42 -22.87 -7.51
C GLY A 353 -14.65 -22.22 -6.15
N THR A 354 -13.68 -21.46 -5.62
CA THR A 354 -13.91 -20.60 -4.46
C THR A 354 -14.78 -19.40 -4.82
N VAL A 355 -15.64 -19.01 -3.89
CA VAL A 355 -16.54 -17.85 -4.02
C VAL A 355 -16.23 -16.83 -2.93
N LEU A 356 -16.13 -15.57 -3.33
CA LEU A 356 -15.95 -14.47 -2.38
C LEU A 356 -17.22 -14.31 -1.55
N ASN A 357 -17.04 -14.13 -0.24
CA ASN A 357 -18.13 -13.87 0.69
C ASN A 357 -18.14 -12.38 1.05
N VAL A 358 -19.32 -11.79 1.14
CA VAL A 358 -19.49 -10.48 1.75
C VAL A 358 -19.33 -10.63 3.27
N ILE A 359 -18.54 -9.77 3.91
CA ILE A 359 -18.41 -9.74 5.37
C ILE A 359 -19.30 -8.64 5.93
N GLY A 360 -20.30 -9.01 6.73
CA GLY A 360 -21.12 -8.08 7.50
C GLY A 360 -20.80 -8.18 8.98
N VAL A 361 -20.73 -7.06 9.69
CA VAL A 361 -20.50 -7.04 11.14
C VAL A 361 -21.76 -6.62 11.88
N HIS A 362 -22.02 -7.23 13.02
CA HIS A 362 -23.22 -7.02 13.81
C HIS A 362 -22.87 -6.91 15.28
N LEU A 363 -23.47 -5.95 15.97
CA LEU A 363 -23.29 -5.74 17.40
C LEU A 363 -24.39 -6.46 18.18
N TYR A 364 -23.99 -7.45 18.97
CA TYR A 364 -24.78 -8.04 20.05
C TYR A 364 -24.47 -7.29 21.35
N LEU A 365 -25.28 -6.27 21.65
CA LEU A 365 -25.16 -5.51 22.88
C LEU A 365 -26.18 -5.99 23.90
N GLU A 366 -25.71 -6.44 25.06
CA GLU A 366 -26.53 -6.97 26.15
C GLU A 366 -26.45 -6.03 27.35
N ASP A 367 -27.59 -5.58 27.86
CA ASP A 367 -27.61 -4.76 29.08
C ASP A 367 -27.50 -5.60 30.35
N THR A 368 -27.42 -4.93 31.51
CA THR A 368 -27.31 -5.60 32.81
C THR A 368 -28.51 -6.47 33.18
N GLU A 369 -29.63 -6.34 32.47
CA GLU A 369 -30.84 -7.16 32.63
C GLU A 369 -30.88 -8.34 31.65
N GLY A 370 -29.83 -8.54 30.82
CA GLY A 370 -29.77 -9.60 29.82
C GLY A 370 -30.60 -9.30 28.56
N ARG A 371 -31.03 -8.06 28.36
CA ARG A 371 -31.79 -7.64 27.17
C ARG A 371 -30.85 -7.27 26.05
N VAL A 372 -31.23 -7.56 24.81
CA VAL A 372 -30.42 -7.33 23.60
C VAL A 372 -30.88 -6.08 22.86
N LEU A 373 -29.94 -5.21 22.49
CA LEU A 373 -30.24 -4.02 21.68
C LEU A 373 -30.59 -4.41 20.24
N LEU A 374 -31.75 -3.95 19.76
CA LEU A 374 -32.15 -4.03 18.36
C LEU A 374 -32.68 -2.69 17.87
N GLY A 375 -32.38 -2.39 16.61
CA GLY A 375 -32.87 -1.22 15.88
C GLY A 375 -34.01 -1.58 14.94
N LEU A 376 -35.07 -0.78 14.91
CA LEU A 376 -36.12 -0.91 13.90
C LEU A 376 -35.67 -0.18 12.62
N ARG A 377 -35.48 -0.93 11.54
CA ARG A 377 -35.01 -0.37 10.26
C ARG A 377 -36.06 0.52 9.61
N HIS A 378 -35.62 1.61 8.99
CA HIS A 378 -36.50 2.55 8.29
C HIS A 378 -37.30 1.85 7.18
N PRO A 379 -38.57 2.24 6.92
CA PRO A 379 -39.40 1.64 5.86
C PRO A 379 -38.79 1.71 4.45
N ASP A 380 -37.96 2.71 4.19
CA ASP A 380 -37.27 2.90 2.90
C ASP A 380 -35.92 2.19 2.82
N SER A 381 -35.53 1.42 3.84
CA SER A 381 -34.27 0.67 3.83
C SER A 381 -34.23 -0.36 2.69
N ALA A 382 -33.17 -0.32 1.88
CA ALA A 382 -32.98 -1.26 0.77
C ALA A 382 -32.94 -2.75 1.20
N TYR A 383 -32.53 -3.01 2.43
CA TYR A 383 -32.56 -4.34 3.05
C TYR A 383 -33.41 -4.34 4.31
N ALA A 384 -34.26 -5.36 4.46
CA ALA A 384 -35.08 -5.63 5.65
C ALA A 384 -35.85 -4.41 6.20
N ALA A 385 -36.51 -3.66 5.30
CA ALA A 385 -37.39 -2.56 5.65
C ALA A 385 -38.43 -2.96 6.71
N SER A 386 -38.63 -2.09 7.71
CA SER A 386 -39.60 -2.29 8.80
C SER A 386 -39.36 -3.55 9.67
N MET A 387 -38.14 -4.12 9.65
CA MET A 387 -37.75 -5.21 10.54
C MET A 387 -36.79 -4.75 11.62
N HIS A 388 -36.86 -5.40 12.79
CA HIS A 388 -35.87 -5.24 13.85
C HIS A 388 -34.60 -5.99 13.50
N HIS A 389 -33.45 -5.34 13.69
CA HIS A 389 -32.15 -5.86 13.34
C HIS A 389 -31.10 -5.47 14.38
N PHE A 390 -29.93 -6.12 14.34
CA PHE A 390 -28.76 -5.62 15.05
C PHE A 390 -28.36 -4.25 14.51
N LEU A 391 -27.60 -3.51 15.32
CA LEU A 391 -26.70 -2.49 14.77
C LEU A 391 -25.67 -3.23 13.91
N ALA A 392 -25.60 -2.86 12.64
CA ALA A 392 -24.89 -3.66 11.65
C ALA A 392 -24.34 -2.80 10.52
N GLY A 393 -23.11 -3.09 10.12
CA GLY A 393 -22.45 -2.41 9.02
C GLY A 393 -21.77 -3.35 8.05
N HIS A 394 -21.40 -2.81 6.90
CA HIS A 394 -20.63 -3.51 5.88
C HIS A 394 -19.15 -3.25 6.11
N CYS A 395 -18.38 -4.32 6.28
CA CYS A 395 -16.93 -4.19 6.45
C CYS A 395 -16.32 -3.71 5.13
N GLU A 396 -15.71 -2.52 5.15
CA GLU A 396 -14.95 -1.98 4.03
C GLU A 396 -13.51 -2.52 4.03
N ARG A 397 -12.53 -1.71 3.59
CA ARG A 397 -11.10 -2.04 3.67
C ARG A 397 -10.53 -1.81 5.07
N GLU A 398 -11.17 -2.39 6.07
CA GLU A 398 -10.87 -2.28 7.49
C GLU A 398 -11.00 -3.63 8.19
N SER A 399 -10.63 -3.72 9.47
CA SER A 399 -10.87 -4.94 10.26
C SER A 399 -12.34 -5.02 10.69
N ALA A 400 -12.86 -6.23 10.89
CA ALA A 400 -14.24 -6.41 11.35
C ALA A 400 -14.53 -5.72 12.69
N VAL A 401 -13.55 -5.67 13.60
CA VAL A 401 -13.70 -4.95 14.88
C VAL A 401 -13.67 -3.44 14.68
N THR A 402 -12.80 -2.93 13.79
CA THR A 402 -12.76 -1.50 13.43
C THR A 402 -14.09 -1.06 12.84
N CYS A 403 -14.63 -1.83 11.89
CA CYS A 403 -15.94 -1.60 11.30
C CYS A 403 -17.02 -1.56 12.38
N LEU A 404 -17.07 -2.56 13.27
CA LEU A 404 -18.06 -2.61 14.35
C LEU A 404 -18.03 -1.36 15.26
N VAL A 405 -16.84 -0.92 15.66
CA VAL A 405 -16.66 0.24 16.55
C VAL A 405 -17.05 1.54 15.84
N ARG A 406 -16.67 1.69 14.56
CA ARG A 406 -17.06 2.83 13.72
C ARG A 406 -18.58 2.91 13.59
N GLU A 407 -19.23 1.83 13.15
CA GLU A 407 -20.67 1.75 12.94
C GLU A 407 -21.45 1.97 14.25
N ALA A 408 -20.97 1.43 15.37
CA ALA A 408 -21.60 1.65 16.69
C ALA A 408 -21.63 3.13 17.08
N GLN A 409 -20.58 3.88 16.76
CA GLN A 409 -20.49 5.30 17.03
C GLN A 409 -21.29 6.15 16.02
N GLU A 410 -21.23 5.79 14.74
CA GLU A 410 -21.91 6.50 13.65
C GLU A 410 -23.42 6.34 13.74
N GLU A 411 -23.94 5.12 13.88
CA GLU A 411 -25.38 4.85 13.85
C GLU A 411 -26.08 5.10 15.20
N ALA A 412 -25.39 4.83 16.31
CA ALA A 412 -26.00 4.82 17.64
C ALA A 412 -25.30 5.69 18.70
N GLY A 413 -24.17 6.30 18.38
CA GLY A 413 -23.40 7.11 19.33
C GLY A 413 -22.78 6.33 20.48
N LEU A 414 -22.60 5.02 20.29
CA LEU A 414 -22.01 4.13 21.27
C LEU A 414 -20.49 4.08 21.09
N VAL A 415 -19.77 4.34 22.18
CA VAL A 415 -18.31 4.24 22.21
C VAL A 415 -17.94 2.90 22.85
N ILE A 416 -17.25 2.06 22.07
CA ILE A 416 -16.82 0.71 22.45
C ILE A 416 -15.30 0.64 22.33
N ASP A 417 -14.62 0.16 23.37
CA ASP A 417 -13.19 -0.16 23.29
C ASP A 417 -13.02 -1.44 22.44
N PRO A 418 -12.19 -1.44 21.36
CA PRO A 418 -11.89 -2.63 20.60
C PRO A 418 -11.42 -3.84 21.43
N GLY A 419 -10.76 -3.62 22.58
CA GLY A 419 -10.30 -4.65 23.50
C GLY A 419 -11.43 -5.36 24.28
N ASP A 420 -12.63 -4.79 24.26
CA ASP A 420 -13.83 -5.34 24.88
C ASP A 420 -14.80 -6.00 23.88
N VAL A 421 -14.39 -6.10 22.61
CA VAL A 421 -15.14 -6.78 21.57
C VAL A 421 -14.70 -8.25 21.49
N GLU A 422 -15.66 -9.17 21.60
CA GLU A 422 -15.45 -10.60 21.42
C GLU A 422 -16.38 -11.18 20.35
N LEU A 423 -15.92 -12.14 19.56
CA LEU A 423 -16.77 -12.83 18.59
C LEU A 423 -17.76 -13.74 19.34
N ALA A 424 -19.05 -13.47 19.19
CA ALA A 424 -20.11 -14.21 19.85
C ALA A 424 -20.76 -15.26 18.93
N HIS A 425 -20.86 -14.96 17.62
CA HIS A 425 -21.48 -15.87 16.66
C HIS A 425 -21.07 -15.56 15.22
N VAL A 426 -21.19 -16.56 14.35
CA VAL A 426 -21.04 -16.42 12.90
C VAL A 426 -22.29 -16.98 12.23
N VAL A 427 -22.90 -16.20 11.33
CA VAL A 427 -23.94 -16.70 10.44
C VAL A 427 -23.39 -16.75 9.02
N HIS A 428 -23.46 -17.91 8.38
CA HIS A 428 -23.08 -18.08 6.98
C HIS A 428 -24.34 -18.30 6.15
N LEU A 429 -24.68 -17.32 5.32
CA LEU A 429 -25.99 -17.25 4.68
C LEU A 429 -25.92 -17.02 3.18
N VAL A 430 -26.88 -17.60 2.47
CA VAL A 430 -27.21 -17.29 1.08
C VAL A 430 -28.64 -16.74 1.08
N ASP A 431 -28.80 -15.43 0.89
CA ASP A 431 -30.11 -14.76 1.00
C ASP A 431 -31.12 -15.30 -0.04
N ALA A 432 -30.66 -15.57 -1.27
CA ALA A 432 -31.44 -16.16 -2.33
C ALA A 432 -30.54 -16.87 -3.36
N PRO A 433 -31.06 -17.84 -4.14
CA PRO A 433 -30.29 -18.50 -5.19
C PRO A 433 -29.67 -17.49 -6.16
N GLY A 434 -28.34 -17.58 -6.36
CA GLY A 434 -27.58 -16.69 -7.25
C GLY A 434 -27.04 -15.41 -6.61
N TYR A 435 -27.35 -15.13 -5.34
CA TYR A 435 -26.74 -14.02 -4.61
C TYR A 435 -25.38 -14.43 -4.04
N THR A 436 -24.46 -13.47 -3.94
CA THR A 436 -23.16 -13.67 -3.29
C THR A 436 -23.35 -14.11 -1.84
N PRO A 437 -22.75 -15.23 -1.39
CA PRO A 437 -22.82 -15.66 0.00
C PRO A 437 -22.29 -14.59 0.96
N ARG A 438 -22.84 -14.55 2.17
CA ARG A 438 -22.46 -13.60 3.22
C ARG A 438 -22.06 -14.33 4.49
N MET A 439 -21.00 -13.83 5.11
CA MET A 439 -20.60 -14.17 6.47
C MET A 439 -20.92 -13.00 7.40
N GLY A 440 -21.95 -13.17 8.23
CA GLY A 440 -22.30 -12.24 9.29
C GLY A 440 -21.50 -12.56 10.55
N LEU A 441 -20.52 -11.72 10.88
CA LEU A 441 -19.78 -11.78 12.14
C LEU A 441 -20.58 -11.02 13.19
N VAL A 442 -20.96 -11.69 14.28
CA VAL A 442 -21.71 -11.09 15.38
C VAL A 442 -20.79 -11.00 16.58
N PHE A 443 -20.52 -9.77 17.00
CA PHE A 443 -19.62 -9.47 18.10
C PHE A 443 -20.40 -9.01 19.32
N ARG A 444 -19.98 -9.45 20.50
CA ARG A 444 -20.44 -8.94 21.79
C ARG A 444 -19.45 -7.89 22.29
N ALA A 445 -19.97 -6.77 22.77
CA ALA A 445 -19.17 -5.80 23.52
C ALA A 445 -19.37 -6.03 25.02
N ARG A 446 -18.28 -6.25 25.77
CA ARG A 446 -18.32 -6.43 27.24
C ARG A 446 -18.56 -5.13 27.98
N SER A 447 -18.09 -4.02 27.40
CA SER A 447 -18.28 -2.68 27.95
C SER A 447 -18.54 -1.69 26.81
N TRP A 448 -19.31 -0.64 27.11
CA TRP A 448 -19.54 0.48 26.21
C TRP A 448 -19.92 1.71 27.03
N SER A 449 -19.85 2.88 26.41
CA SER A 449 -20.38 4.13 26.95
C SER A 449 -21.26 4.84 25.93
N GLY A 450 -22.09 5.77 26.40
CA GLY A 450 -23.13 6.42 25.60
C GLY A 450 -24.50 5.77 25.79
N THR A 451 -25.54 6.48 25.35
CA THR A 451 -26.91 5.98 25.28
C THR A 451 -27.26 5.79 23.80
N PRO A 452 -27.90 4.69 23.36
CA PRO A 452 -28.27 4.50 21.97
C PRO A 452 -29.13 5.66 21.45
N GLU A 453 -28.63 6.39 20.46
CA GLU A 453 -29.29 7.53 19.81
C GLU A 453 -29.57 7.23 18.34
N ILE A 454 -30.59 7.84 17.75
CA ILE A 454 -30.82 7.71 16.30
C ILE A 454 -29.96 8.78 15.60
N ARG A 455 -28.81 8.38 15.06
CA ARG A 455 -27.92 9.31 14.34
C ARG A 455 -28.12 9.28 12.83
N GLU A 456 -28.62 8.18 12.30
CA GLU A 456 -28.96 7.99 10.89
C GLU A 456 -30.47 7.68 10.74
N PRO A 457 -31.33 8.71 10.82
CA PRO A 457 -32.79 8.55 10.84
C PRO A 457 -33.36 7.99 9.53
N ASP A 458 -32.60 8.06 8.44
CA ASP A 458 -32.91 7.47 7.14
C ASP A 458 -32.70 5.94 7.10
N LYS A 459 -31.90 5.38 8.02
CA LYS A 459 -31.62 3.94 8.12
C LYS A 459 -32.32 3.26 9.30
N CYS A 460 -32.44 3.92 10.44
CA CYS A 460 -33.02 3.38 11.67
C CYS A 460 -34.01 4.35 12.30
N ILE A 461 -35.16 3.86 12.74
CA ILE A 461 -36.22 4.68 13.36
C ILE A 461 -36.36 4.49 14.88
N GLY A 462 -35.55 3.62 15.48
CA GLY A 462 -35.51 3.50 16.94
C GLY A 462 -34.65 2.35 17.44
N TRP A 463 -33.91 2.61 18.51
CA TRP A 463 -33.14 1.62 19.27
C TRP A 463 -33.88 1.22 20.54
N ARG A 464 -33.95 -0.09 20.82
CA ARG A 464 -34.55 -0.60 22.06
C ARG A 464 -33.91 -1.91 22.51
N PHE A 465 -33.76 -2.08 23.82
CA PHE A 465 -33.38 -3.34 24.45
C PHE A 465 -34.59 -4.27 24.59
N TRP A 466 -34.45 -5.51 24.14
CA TRP A 466 -35.50 -6.53 24.13
C TRP A 466 -35.09 -7.78 24.92
N ASN A 467 -36.04 -8.38 25.64
CA ASN A 467 -35.82 -9.71 26.21
C ASN A 467 -35.58 -10.71 25.06
N PRO A 468 -34.47 -11.46 25.05
CA PRO A 468 -34.19 -12.40 23.96
C PRO A 468 -35.14 -13.59 23.88
N GLU A 469 -35.99 -13.84 24.90
CA GLU A 469 -37.10 -14.80 24.85
C GLU A 469 -38.37 -14.22 24.23
N GLU A 470 -38.49 -12.90 24.18
CA GLU A 470 -39.65 -12.15 23.73
C GLU A 470 -39.23 -11.06 22.73
N LEU A 471 -38.44 -11.47 21.73
CA LEU A 471 -37.99 -10.58 20.67
C LEU A 471 -39.19 -9.98 19.92
N PRO A 472 -39.06 -8.75 19.39
CA PRO A 472 -40.13 -8.10 18.66
C PRO A 472 -40.46 -8.85 17.37
N GLU A 473 -41.56 -8.47 16.72
CA GLU A 473 -41.86 -8.91 15.35
C GLU A 473 -42.21 -7.71 14.47
N PRO A 474 -41.73 -7.67 13.21
CA PRO A 474 -40.83 -8.65 12.59
C PRO A 474 -39.35 -8.41 12.98
N VAL A 475 -38.55 -9.49 13.03
CA VAL A 475 -37.08 -9.45 13.16
C VAL A 475 -36.42 -10.12 11.96
N VAL A 476 -35.27 -9.61 11.53
CA VAL A 476 -34.47 -10.22 10.46
C VAL A 476 -34.14 -11.69 10.81
N PRO A 477 -34.44 -12.67 9.94
CA PRO A 477 -34.33 -14.10 10.28
C PRO A 477 -32.98 -14.52 10.83
N TYR A 478 -31.87 -14.07 10.22
CA TYR A 478 -30.53 -14.42 10.68
C TYR A 478 -30.14 -13.74 12.00
N THR A 479 -30.76 -12.60 12.34
CA THR A 479 -30.59 -11.96 13.66
C THR A 479 -31.19 -12.84 14.74
N ARG A 480 -32.42 -13.31 14.53
CA ARG A 480 -33.08 -14.25 15.45
C ARG A 480 -32.28 -15.53 15.59
N ALA A 481 -31.75 -16.07 14.48
CA ALA A 481 -30.90 -17.25 14.48
C ALA A 481 -29.62 -17.04 15.31
N ALA A 482 -28.94 -15.91 15.11
CA ALA A 482 -27.73 -15.55 15.87
C ALA A 482 -28.01 -15.40 17.37
N ILE A 483 -29.07 -14.68 17.77
CA ILE A 483 -29.44 -14.52 19.19
C ILE A 483 -29.71 -15.90 19.83
N ASN A 484 -30.47 -16.76 19.15
CA ASN A 484 -30.74 -18.12 19.62
C ASN A 484 -29.47 -18.98 19.68
N GLY A 485 -28.54 -18.79 18.73
CA GLY A 485 -27.23 -19.45 18.71
C GLY A 485 -26.38 -19.05 19.90
N ILE A 486 -26.20 -17.75 20.14
CA ILE A 486 -25.44 -17.18 21.25
C ILE A 486 -25.97 -17.71 22.59
N ARG A 487 -27.29 -17.67 22.80
CA ARG A 487 -27.92 -18.15 24.04
C ARG A 487 -27.76 -19.65 24.27
N ALA A 488 -27.68 -20.43 23.20
CA ALA A 488 -27.43 -21.86 23.27
C ALA A 488 -25.93 -22.22 23.31
N GLY A 489 -25.02 -21.24 23.38
CA GLY A 489 -23.58 -21.46 23.34
C GLY A 489 -23.06 -21.99 22.00
N ARG A 490 -23.84 -21.84 20.93
CA ARG A 490 -23.40 -22.18 19.56
C ARG A 490 -22.68 -21.00 18.95
N LEU A 491 -21.56 -21.25 18.26
CA LEU A 491 -20.76 -20.22 17.60
C LEU A 491 -21.11 -20.02 16.13
N TYR A 492 -21.85 -20.94 15.51
CA TYR A 492 -22.07 -20.96 14.06
C TYR A 492 -23.50 -21.39 13.69
N THR A 493 -24.08 -20.73 12.69
CA THR A 493 -25.34 -21.11 12.05
C THR A 493 -25.24 -20.93 10.53
N GLU A 494 -25.79 -21.87 9.77
CA GLU A 494 -25.91 -21.77 8.31
C GLU A 494 -27.38 -21.59 7.89
N MET A 495 -27.62 -20.77 6.86
CA MET A 495 -28.97 -20.45 6.37
C MET A 495 -29.00 -20.31 4.85
N GLY A 496 -30.05 -20.81 4.20
CA GLY A 496 -30.25 -20.63 2.75
C GLY A 496 -29.36 -21.50 1.85
N TRP A 497 -28.53 -22.36 2.43
CA TRP A 497 -27.81 -23.41 1.72
C TRP A 497 -28.79 -24.57 1.45
N SER A 498 -29.10 -24.83 0.18
CA SER A 498 -30.02 -25.89 -0.28
C SER A 498 -29.32 -26.91 -1.16
#